data_AF-A0A4Q0U7B6-F1
#
_entry.id   AF-A0A4Q0U7B6-F1
#
_cell.length_a   1.000
_cell.length_b   1.000
_cell.length_c   1.000
_cell.angle_alpha   90.00
_cell.angle_beta   90.00
_cell.angle_gamma   90.00
#
_symmetry.space_group_name_H-M   'P 1'
#
loop_
_entity.id
_entity.type
_entity.pdbx_description
1 polymer ?
#
loop_
_entity_poly.entity_id
_entity_poly.type
_entity_poly.pdbx_seq_one_letter_code
_entity_poly.pdbx_strand_id
1 'polypeptide(L)'
;MLGMAEADSLELHSIMVLKDGYVIYENWMGAGHADSLHILNSVSKTYTSLAIGMAIEEGKLKLDDKLVSFFPDKLPDIVSGHLAAITVRDLLSMTCGHAVDHTYEMQQLAKENPRLDWVKQFLSYLVEFAPGEVYCYNSVGTFMLSAILQKITGQTLFDYLTPRLFEPLGIKGACWLENNEGVNYGGWGCTSRPRTSPRPGN
;
A
#
# COMPACT_ATOMS: atom_id res chain seq x y z
N MET A 1 -21.45 -30.18 2.96
CA MET A 1 -20.14 -30.87 3.06
C MET A 1 -19.27 -30.25 1.97
N LEU A 2 -18.56 -29.17 2.30
CA LEU A 2 -17.63 -28.51 1.37
C LEU A 2 -16.49 -29.49 1.14
N GLY A 3 -16.43 -30.06 -0.06
CA GLY A 3 -15.34 -30.92 -0.49
C GLY A 3 -14.04 -30.16 -0.30
N MET A 4 -13.14 -30.77 0.46
CA MET A 4 -11.81 -30.29 0.76
C MET A 4 -11.12 -29.94 -0.56
N ALA A 5 -10.64 -28.70 -0.67
CA ALA A 5 -9.64 -28.36 -1.64
C ALA A 5 -8.34 -29.08 -1.24
N GLU A 6 -8.23 -30.36 -1.54
CA GLU A 6 -6.94 -31.03 -1.70
C GLU A 6 -6.35 -30.53 -3.03
N ALA A 7 -5.84 -29.30 -2.99
CA ALA A 7 -4.85 -28.84 -3.92
C ALA A 7 -3.51 -28.95 -3.18
N ASP A 8 -2.82 -30.08 -3.36
CA ASP A 8 -1.50 -30.40 -2.76
C ASP A 8 -0.38 -29.38 -3.10
N SER A 9 -0.70 -28.24 -3.73
CA SER A 9 0.23 -27.19 -4.13
C SER A 9 -0.02 -25.82 -3.46
N LEU A 10 -1.07 -25.65 -2.65
CA LEU A 10 -1.35 -24.40 -1.95
C LEU A 10 -1.22 -24.57 -0.44
N GLU A 11 -0.19 -23.95 0.13
CA GLU A 11 0.00 -23.88 1.59
C GLU A 11 -0.98 -22.84 2.18
N LEU A 12 -2.24 -23.24 2.33
CA LEU A 12 -3.26 -22.40 2.94
C LEU A 12 -3.05 -22.34 4.46
N HIS A 13 -2.90 -21.14 5.02
CA HIS A 13 -2.71 -20.99 6.47
C HIS A 13 -4.02 -20.73 7.22
N SER A 14 -4.98 -20.03 6.61
CA SER A 14 -6.24 -19.71 7.26
C SER A 14 -7.35 -19.31 6.29
N ILE A 15 -8.59 -19.48 6.73
CA ILE A 15 -9.80 -18.92 6.12
C ILE A 15 -10.74 -18.47 7.23
N MET A 16 -11.37 -17.31 7.05
CA MET A 16 -12.42 -16.80 7.92
C MET A 16 -13.54 -16.22 7.07
N VAL A 17 -14.78 -16.63 7.33
CA VAL A 17 -15.97 -16.17 6.62
C VAL A 17 -16.90 -15.48 7.62
N LEU A 18 -17.25 -14.24 7.29
CA LEU A 18 -18.16 -13.42 8.09
C LEU A 18 -19.48 -13.24 7.34
N LYS A 19 -20.58 -13.24 8.08
CA LYS A 19 -21.91 -12.86 7.61
C LYS A 19 -22.57 -11.96 8.65
N ASP A 20 -23.09 -10.82 8.22
CA ASP A 20 -23.75 -9.83 9.09
C ASP A 20 -22.88 -9.38 10.28
N GLY A 21 -21.55 -9.35 10.09
CA GLY A 21 -20.57 -9.00 11.12
C GLY A 21 -20.17 -10.14 12.06
N TYR A 22 -20.74 -11.34 11.90
CA TYR A 22 -20.44 -12.51 12.72
C TYR A 22 -19.58 -13.51 11.96
N VAL A 23 -18.60 -14.12 12.64
CA VAL A 23 -17.82 -15.23 12.10
C VAL A 23 -18.73 -16.47 12.03
N ILE A 24 -19.03 -16.94 10.82
CA ILE A 24 -19.85 -18.14 10.59
C ILE A 24 -19.00 -19.38 10.26
N TYR A 25 -17.74 -19.16 9.88
CA TYR A 25 -16.77 -20.22 9.65
C TYR A 25 -15.36 -19.67 9.82
N GLU A 26 -14.49 -20.45 10.45
CA GLU A 26 -13.06 -20.22 10.45
C GLU A 26 -12.32 -21.54 10.48
N ASN A 27 -11.18 -21.59 9.79
CA ASN A 27 -10.29 -22.73 9.83
C ASN A 27 -8.84 -22.27 9.72
N TRP A 28 -7.97 -22.88 10.52
CA TRP A 28 -6.54 -22.64 10.56
C TRP A 28 -5.85 -23.92 10.09
N MET A 29 -4.90 -23.79 9.17
CA MET A 29 -4.32 -24.91 8.43
C MET A 29 -2.79 -24.81 8.45
N GLY A 30 -2.11 -25.96 8.42
CA GLY A 30 -0.66 -26.03 8.50
C GLY A 30 -0.11 -25.36 9.76
N ALA A 31 0.84 -24.44 9.57
CA ALA A 31 1.44 -23.64 10.66
C ALA A 31 0.60 -22.41 11.06
N GLY A 32 -0.54 -22.16 10.40
CA GLY A 32 -1.39 -21.00 10.69
C GLY A 32 -2.10 -21.10 12.04
N HIS A 33 -2.16 -19.99 12.77
CA HIS A 33 -2.98 -19.83 13.97
C HIS A 33 -3.63 -18.44 14.00
N ALA A 34 -4.68 -18.26 14.81
CA ALA A 34 -5.45 -17.01 14.86
C ALA A 34 -4.61 -15.76 15.18
N ASP A 35 -3.53 -15.94 15.93
CA ASP A 35 -2.59 -14.90 16.32
C ASP A 35 -1.34 -14.78 15.43
N SER A 36 -1.26 -15.55 14.34
CA SER A 36 -0.11 -15.53 13.45
C SER A 36 -0.01 -14.18 12.78
N LEU A 37 1.20 -13.67 12.65
CA LEU A 37 1.46 -12.51 11.81
C LEU A 37 1.54 -12.96 10.35
N HIS A 38 0.71 -12.37 9.50
CA HIS A 38 0.71 -12.61 8.07
C HIS A 38 1.15 -11.36 7.31
N ILE A 39 2.10 -11.55 6.40
CA ILE A 39 2.49 -10.51 5.46
C ILE A 39 1.32 -10.32 4.50
N LEU A 40 0.75 -9.12 4.48
CA LEU A 40 -0.45 -8.81 3.72
C LEU A 40 -0.17 -8.58 2.24
N ASN A 41 1.10 -8.34 1.88
CA ASN A 41 1.52 -7.98 0.52
C ASN A 41 0.59 -6.89 -0.05
N SER A 42 -0.03 -7.12 -1.20
CA SER A 42 -0.82 -6.10 -1.88
C SER A 42 -2.11 -5.68 -1.18
N VAL A 43 -2.58 -6.41 -0.15
CA VAL A 43 -3.67 -5.95 0.73
C VAL A 43 -3.28 -4.64 1.46
N SER A 44 -1.98 -4.38 1.64
CA SER A 44 -1.44 -3.09 2.10
C SER A 44 -1.98 -1.88 1.32
N LYS A 45 -2.24 -2.03 0.01
CA LYS A 45 -2.69 -0.92 -0.85
C LYS A 45 -4.08 -0.40 -0.46
N THR A 46 -4.93 -1.25 0.08
CA THR A 46 -6.25 -0.87 0.58
C THR A 46 -6.14 0.08 1.76
N TYR A 47 -5.21 -0.19 2.69
CA TYR A 47 -4.93 0.70 3.82
C TYR A 47 -4.37 2.05 3.35
N THR A 48 -3.43 2.02 2.39
CA THR A 48 -2.88 3.25 1.79
C THR A 48 -3.96 4.09 1.12
N SER A 49 -4.83 3.46 0.33
CA SER A 49 -5.94 4.14 -0.34
C SER A 49 -6.93 4.75 0.66
N LEU A 50 -7.21 4.05 1.76
CA LEU A 50 -8.05 4.58 2.83
C LEU A 50 -7.41 5.79 3.50
N ALA A 51 -6.11 5.76 3.79
CA ALA A 51 -5.40 6.89 4.38
C ALA A 51 -5.44 8.14 3.48
N ILE A 52 -5.27 7.95 2.16
CA ILE A 52 -5.41 9.03 1.18
C ILE A 52 -6.85 9.55 1.14
N GLY A 53 -7.84 8.66 1.18
CA GLY A 53 -9.25 9.05 1.28
C GLY A 53 -9.55 9.91 2.52
N MET A 54 -9.05 9.50 3.69
CA MET A 54 -9.15 10.28 4.93
C MET A 54 -8.47 11.65 4.81
N ALA A 55 -7.27 11.70 4.23
CA ALA A 55 -6.56 12.96 4.06
C ALA A 55 -7.25 13.91 3.06
N ILE A 56 -7.95 13.38 2.05
CA ILE A 56 -8.81 14.16 1.14
C ILE A 56 -10.02 14.71 1.90
N GLU A 57 -10.67 13.90 2.72
CA GLU A 57 -11.80 14.34 3.56
C GLU A 57 -11.36 15.41 4.58
N GLU A 58 -10.16 15.28 5.14
CA GLU A 58 -9.52 16.29 6.01
C GLU A 58 -9.08 17.56 5.23
N GLY A 59 -9.26 17.62 3.91
CA GLY A 59 -8.91 18.76 3.06
C GLY A 59 -7.41 19.00 2.87
N LYS A 60 -6.57 17.98 3.14
CA LYS A 60 -5.10 18.10 3.08
C LYS A 60 -4.52 17.93 1.67
N LEU A 61 -5.25 17.25 0.80
CA LEU A 61 -4.92 17.07 -0.62
C LEU A 61 -6.20 16.80 -1.41
N LYS A 62 -6.09 16.83 -2.73
CA LYS A 62 -7.16 16.51 -3.68
C LYS A 62 -6.70 15.45 -4.68
N LEU A 63 -7.68 14.82 -5.31
CA LEU A 63 -7.43 13.80 -6.33
C LEU A 63 -6.70 14.34 -7.57
N ASP A 64 -6.88 15.62 -7.88
CA ASP A 64 -6.30 16.31 -9.04
C ASP A 64 -4.97 17.01 -8.73
N ASP A 65 -4.52 16.99 -7.47
CA ASP A 65 -3.20 17.52 -7.10
C ASP A 65 -2.10 16.77 -7.86
N LYS A 66 -1.12 17.53 -8.36
CA LYS A 66 -0.04 16.99 -9.18
C LYS A 66 1.03 16.35 -8.32
N LEU A 67 1.43 15.12 -8.66
CA LEU A 67 2.50 14.40 -7.97
C LEU A 67 3.76 15.25 -7.82
N VAL A 68 4.18 15.93 -8.88
CA VAL A 68 5.40 16.76 -8.91
C VAL A 68 5.35 17.93 -7.92
N SER A 69 4.17 18.41 -7.54
CA SER A 69 4.02 19.54 -6.61
C SER A 69 4.36 19.19 -5.16
N PHE A 70 4.30 17.91 -4.79
CA PHE A 70 4.65 17.45 -3.44
C PHE A 70 6.17 17.33 -3.22
N PHE A 71 6.95 17.20 -4.30
CA PHE A 71 8.39 16.92 -4.25
C PHE A 71 9.20 17.78 -5.25
N PRO A 72 9.09 19.12 -5.20
CA PRO A 72 9.78 20.00 -6.14
C PRO A 72 11.32 19.87 -6.06
N ASP A 73 11.84 19.45 -4.91
CA ASP A 73 13.26 19.23 -4.62
C ASP A 73 13.81 17.88 -5.12
N LYS A 74 12.95 17.00 -5.62
CA LYS A 74 13.32 15.64 -6.08
C LYS A 74 13.07 15.40 -7.57
N LEU A 75 12.70 16.43 -8.32
CA LEU A 75 12.42 16.33 -9.75
C LEU A 75 13.70 16.01 -10.56
N PRO A 76 13.58 15.27 -11.68
CA PRO A 76 14.67 15.15 -12.64
C PRO A 76 14.95 16.49 -13.33
N ASP A 77 16.12 16.62 -13.94
CA ASP A 77 16.53 17.83 -14.67
C ASP A 77 15.56 18.20 -15.80
N ILE A 78 14.93 17.18 -16.41
CA ILE A 78 13.92 17.34 -17.45
C ILE A 78 12.64 16.67 -16.99
N VAL A 79 11.61 17.48 -16.73
CA VAL A 79 10.27 17.00 -16.38
C VAL A 79 9.44 16.90 -17.66
N SER A 80 9.09 15.68 -18.06
CA SER A 80 8.23 15.46 -19.23
C SER A 80 6.80 15.97 -18.98
N GLY A 81 6.07 16.28 -20.05
CA GLY A 81 4.67 16.68 -19.95
C GLY A 81 3.80 15.62 -19.27
N HIS A 82 4.08 14.33 -19.52
CA HIS A 82 3.37 13.23 -18.87
C HIS A 82 3.67 13.14 -17.38
N LEU A 83 4.96 13.23 -16.98
CA LEU A 83 5.35 13.24 -15.57
C LEU A 83 4.72 14.42 -14.80
N ALA A 84 4.76 15.61 -15.39
CA ALA A 84 4.13 16.80 -14.81
C ALA A 84 2.60 16.66 -14.66
N ALA A 85 1.97 15.83 -15.50
CA ALA A 85 0.54 15.65 -15.51
C ALA A 85 0.03 14.65 -14.48
N ILE A 86 0.86 13.75 -13.95
CA ILE A 86 0.44 12.70 -12.99
C ILE A 86 -0.24 13.33 -11.78
N THR A 87 -1.42 12.81 -11.44
CA THR A 87 -2.22 13.22 -10.28
C THR A 87 -2.23 12.15 -9.18
N VAL A 88 -2.72 12.53 -7.99
CA VAL A 88 -3.02 11.59 -6.90
C VAL A 88 -4.01 10.51 -7.37
N ARG A 89 -5.00 10.85 -8.19
CA ARG A 89 -5.94 9.91 -8.78
C ARG A 89 -5.23 8.82 -9.58
N ASP A 90 -4.29 9.19 -10.42
CA ASP A 90 -3.59 8.26 -11.30
C ASP A 90 -2.77 7.23 -10.50
N LEU A 91 -2.19 7.65 -9.38
CA LEU A 91 -1.49 6.76 -8.45
C LEU A 91 -2.46 5.77 -7.77
N LEU A 92 -3.64 6.23 -7.36
CA LEU A 92 -4.69 5.39 -6.76
C LEU A 92 -5.25 4.37 -7.74
N SER A 93 -5.40 4.74 -9.02
CA SER A 93 -5.91 3.86 -10.08
C SER A 93 -4.84 3.06 -10.81
N MET A 94 -3.57 3.25 -10.48
CA MET A 94 -2.42 2.63 -11.19
C MET A 94 -2.42 2.94 -12.69
N THR A 95 -2.75 4.18 -13.04
CA THR A 95 -2.81 4.68 -14.42
C THR A 95 -1.83 5.84 -14.64
N CYS A 96 -0.66 5.78 -14.01
CA CYS A 96 0.33 6.86 -14.04
C CYS A 96 0.99 7.10 -15.41
N GLY A 97 0.76 6.22 -16.40
CA GLY A 97 1.37 6.32 -17.73
C GLY A 97 2.68 5.55 -17.92
N HIS A 98 3.16 4.84 -16.90
CA HIS A 98 4.30 3.92 -17.02
C HIS A 98 3.89 2.67 -17.80
N ALA A 99 4.74 2.22 -18.73
CA ALA A 99 4.50 0.99 -19.49
C ALA A 99 4.74 -0.29 -18.67
N VAL A 100 5.56 -0.21 -17.62
CA VAL A 100 6.03 -1.38 -16.84
C VAL A 100 6.00 -1.12 -15.33
N ASP A 101 5.91 -2.21 -14.54
CA ASP A 101 6.02 -2.15 -13.09
C ASP A 101 7.50 -2.10 -12.66
N HIS A 102 7.93 -0.96 -12.11
CA HIS A 102 9.30 -0.76 -11.63
C HIS A 102 9.54 -1.28 -10.20
N THR A 103 8.58 -1.97 -9.57
CA THR A 103 8.71 -2.43 -8.18
C THR A 103 9.93 -3.33 -7.97
N TYR A 104 10.16 -4.30 -8.86
CA TYR A 104 11.31 -5.20 -8.75
C TYR A 104 12.64 -4.44 -8.93
N GLU A 105 12.70 -3.58 -9.95
CA GLU A 105 13.87 -2.75 -10.23
C GLU A 105 14.23 -1.86 -9.04
N MET A 106 13.26 -1.13 -8.47
CA MET A 106 13.44 -0.30 -7.28
C MET A 106 14.00 -1.11 -6.11
N GLN A 107 13.49 -2.32 -5.87
CA GLN A 107 13.98 -3.19 -4.80
C GLN A 107 15.42 -3.65 -5.03
N GLN A 108 15.81 -3.93 -6.27
CA GLN A 108 17.18 -4.30 -6.62
C GLN A 108 18.13 -3.11 -6.41
N LEU A 109 17.76 -1.92 -6.91
CA LEU A 109 18.52 -0.70 -6.69
C LEU A 109 18.68 -0.37 -5.20
N ALA A 110 17.65 -0.59 -4.39
CA ALA A 110 17.70 -0.35 -2.94
C ALA A 110 18.61 -1.33 -2.20
N LYS A 111 18.76 -2.58 -2.70
CA LYS A 111 19.74 -3.54 -2.17
C LYS A 111 21.17 -3.11 -2.48
N GLU A 112 21.41 -2.56 -3.66
CA GLU A 112 22.73 -2.11 -4.10
C GLU A 112 23.11 -0.76 -3.48
N ASN A 113 22.14 0.13 -3.29
CA ASN A 113 22.30 1.44 -2.67
C ASN A 113 21.33 1.61 -1.49
N PRO A 114 21.77 1.31 -0.25
CA PRO A 114 20.97 1.52 0.95
C PRO A 114 20.58 2.98 1.22
N ARG A 115 21.15 3.95 0.51
CA ARG A 115 20.81 5.38 0.57
C ARG A 115 19.99 5.86 -0.63
N LEU A 116 19.41 4.94 -1.41
CA LEU A 116 18.53 5.28 -2.53
C LEU A 116 17.36 6.12 -2.03
N ASP A 117 17.12 7.26 -2.68
CA ASP A 117 15.91 8.06 -2.51
C ASP A 117 14.84 7.52 -3.46
N TRP A 118 13.84 6.86 -2.89
CA TRP A 118 12.83 6.14 -3.68
C TRP A 118 11.89 7.09 -4.42
N VAL A 119 11.62 8.26 -3.84
CA VAL A 119 10.81 9.29 -4.48
C VAL A 119 11.54 9.83 -5.70
N LYS A 120 12.81 10.21 -5.54
CA LYS A 120 13.63 10.70 -6.65
C LYS A 120 13.79 9.64 -7.73
N GLN A 121 13.97 8.38 -7.35
CA GLN A 121 14.07 7.27 -8.30
C GLN A 121 12.76 7.03 -9.04
N PHE A 122 11.60 7.11 -8.37
CA PHE A 122 10.31 6.97 -9.05
C PHE A 122 10.10 8.09 -10.07
N LEU A 123 10.42 9.34 -9.71
CA LEU A 123 10.28 10.51 -10.57
C LEU A 123 11.25 10.51 -11.76
N SER A 124 12.29 9.66 -11.76
CA SER A 124 13.23 9.54 -12.87
C SER A 124 12.83 8.48 -13.90
N TYR A 125 11.85 7.61 -13.58
CA TYR A 125 11.35 6.64 -14.54
C TYR A 125 10.64 7.31 -15.71
N LEU A 126 10.77 6.68 -16.88
CA LEU A 126 10.11 7.14 -18.09
C LEU A 126 8.58 6.97 -17.93
N VAL A 127 7.84 8.03 -18.28
CA VAL A 127 6.38 8.00 -18.34
C VAL A 127 5.97 8.07 -19.81
N GLU A 128 5.81 6.90 -20.43
CA GLU A 128 5.63 6.75 -21.87
C GLU A 128 4.28 7.30 -22.37
N PHE A 129 3.23 7.10 -21.57
CA PHE A 129 1.85 7.43 -21.92
C PHE A 129 1.32 8.59 -21.08
N ALA A 130 0.25 9.25 -21.55
CA ALA A 130 -0.39 10.25 -20.71
C ALA A 130 -1.08 9.57 -19.52
N PRO A 131 -1.08 10.18 -18.31
CA PRO A 131 -1.78 9.62 -17.16
C PRO A 131 -3.27 9.38 -17.47
N GLY A 132 -3.77 8.20 -17.11
CA GLY A 132 -5.12 7.74 -17.40
C GLY A 132 -5.26 6.90 -18.69
N GLU A 133 -4.28 6.90 -19.60
CA GLU A 133 -4.38 6.18 -20.87
C GLU A 133 -4.19 4.66 -20.73
N VAL A 134 -3.25 4.25 -19.88
CA VAL A 134 -2.90 2.84 -19.69
C VAL A 134 -2.96 2.46 -18.22
N TYR A 135 -3.45 1.25 -17.95
CA TYR A 135 -3.32 0.61 -16.65
C TYR A 135 -2.02 -0.17 -16.59
N CYS A 136 -1.23 0.06 -15.55
CA CYS A 136 -0.04 -0.72 -15.24
C CYS A 136 0.02 -0.95 -13.73
N TYR A 137 -0.09 -2.20 -13.29
CA TYR A 137 0.00 -2.52 -11.87
C TYR A 137 1.33 -2.01 -11.31
N ASN A 138 1.29 -1.11 -10.31
CA ASN A 138 2.49 -0.37 -9.91
C ASN A 138 2.54 -0.18 -8.39
N SER A 139 3.34 -1.01 -7.70
CA SER A 139 3.46 -0.91 -6.23
C SER A 139 4.31 0.27 -5.78
N VAL A 140 5.27 0.73 -6.59
CA VAL A 140 6.04 1.95 -6.30
C VAL A 140 5.20 3.23 -6.53
N GLY A 141 4.17 3.18 -7.35
CA GLY A 141 3.13 4.22 -7.42
C GLY A 141 2.33 4.31 -6.11
N THR A 142 2.04 3.17 -5.45
CA THR A 142 1.43 3.20 -4.11
C THR A 142 2.41 3.68 -3.04
N PHE A 143 3.71 3.40 -3.16
CA PHE A 143 4.74 4.01 -2.30
C PHE A 143 4.69 5.54 -2.38
N MET A 144 4.51 6.11 -3.58
CA MET A 144 4.37 7.57 -3.73
C MET A 144 3.18 8.14 -2.94
N LEU A 145 2.06 7.41 -2.84
CA LEU A 145 0.94 7.84 -1.98
C LEU A 145 1.34 7.89 -0.50
N SER A 146 2.06 6.88 -0.02
CA SER A 146 2.61 6.86 1.35
C SER A 146 3.56 8.06 1.58
N ALA A 147 4.46 8.32 0.63
CA ALA A 147 5.38 9.45 0.69
C ALA A 147 4.65 10.82 0.69
N ILE A 148 3.60 10.97 -0.14
CA ILE A 148 2.77 12.19 -0.18
C ILE A 148 2.11 12.39 1.18
N LEU A 149 1.47 11.35 1.73
CA LEU A 149 0.81 11.43 3.03
C LEU A 149 1.79 11.85 4.12
N GLN A 150 2.98 11.26 4.15
CA GLN A 150 4.01 11.64 5.11
C GLN A 150 4.50 13.07 4.92
N LYS A 151 4.69 13.51 3.67
CA LYS A 151 5.09 14.89 3.36
C LYS A 151 4.08 15.92 3.87
N ILE A 152 2.78 15.67 3.71
CA ILE A 152 1.73 16.63 4.07
C ILE A 152 1.29 16.55 5.54
N THR A 153 1.53 15.41 6.21
CA THR A 153 1.08 15.21 7.61
C THR A 153 2.21 15.18 8.63
N GLY A 154 3.45 14.95 8.20
CA GLY A 154 4.59 14.70 9.09
C GLY A 154 4.56 13.33 9.79
N GLN A 155 3.58 12.47 9.48
CA GLN A 155 3.41 11.15 10.07
C GLN A 155 3.69 10.07 9.04
N THR A 156 4.26 8.94 9.47
CA THR A 156 4.30 7.75 8.61
C THR A 156 2.87 7.30 8.29
N LEU A 157 2.69 6.52 7.21
CA LEU A 157 1.37 5.99 6.86
C LEU A 157 0.79 5.13 8.01
N PHE A 158 1.63 4.35 8.66
CA PHE A 158 1.22 3.50 9.78
C PHE A 158 0.84 4.36 11.00
N ASP A 159 1.61 5.39 11.35
CA ASP A 159 1.27 6.29 12.46
C ASP A 159 0.00 7.09 12.19
N TYR A 160 -0.21 7.51 10.94
CA TYR A 160 -1.43 8.22 10.54
C TYR A 160 -2.67 7.33 10.70
N LEU A 161 -2.58 6.07 10.28
CA LEU A 161 -3.68 5.11 10.35
C LEU A 161 -3.89 4.50 11.74
N THR A 162 -2.87 4.46 12.59
CA THR A 162 -2.94 3.77 13.90
C THR A 162 -4.11 4.25 14.76
N PRO A 163 -4.24 5.55 15.09
CA PRO A 163 -5.36 6.05 15.91
C PRO A 163 -6.68 6.15 15.13
N ARG A 164 -6.64 6.13 13.79
CA ARG A 164 -7.83 6.31 12.93
C ARG A 164 -8.50 5.01 12.51
N LEU A 165 -7.75 3.91 12.47
CA LEU A 165 -8.18 2.63 11.91
C LEU A 165 -7.75 1.45 12.76
N PHE A 166 -6.44 1.30 13.02
CA PHE A 166 -5.93 0.09 13.68
C PHE A 166 -6.44 -0.03 15.11
N GLU A 167 -6.34 1.03 15.92
CA GLU A 167 -6.82 1.03 17.30
C GLU A 167 -8.35 0.91 17.41
N PRO A 168 -9.18 1.69 16.67
CA PRO A 168 -10.64 1.57 16.72
C PRO A 168 -11.16 0.19 16.30
N LEU A 169 -10.48 -0.49 15.38
CA LEU A 169 -10.83 -1.84 14.95
C LEU A 169 -10.19 -2.94 15.82
N GLY A 170 -9.38 -2.58 16.81
CA GLY A 170 -8.68 -3.54 17.66
C GLY A 170 -7.66 -4.41 16.90
N ILE A 171 -7.10 -3.90 15.80
CA ILE A 171 -5.99 -4.54 15.08
C ILE A 171 -4.72 -4.31 15.89
N LYS A 172 -4.31 -5.32 16.64
CA LYS A 172 -3.11 -5.27 17.52
C LYS A 172 -1.93 -5.99 16.89
N GLY A 173 -0.72 -5.50 17.19
CA GLY A 173 0.53 -6.13 16.76
C GLY A 173 0.81 -6.02 15.26
N ALA A 174 0.07 -5.17 14.54
CA ALA A 174 0.41 -4.84 13.17
C ALA A 174 1.73 -4.06 13.13
N CYS A 175 2.50 -4.27 12.07
CA CYS A 175 3.68 -3.47 11.78
C CYS A 175 3.76 -3.23 10.27
N TRP A 176 4.54 -2.23 9.88
CA TRP A 176 4.72 -1.90 8.48
C TRP A 176 6.19 -1.60 8.19
N LEU A 177 6.77 -2.34 7.26
CA LEU A 177 8.13 -2.09 6.81
C LEU A 177 8.27 -0.71 6.14
N GLU A 178 9.43 -0.11 6.34
CA GLU A 178 9.80 1.22 5.85
C GLU A 178 11.03 1.14 4.95
N ASN A 179 11.19 2.14 4.08
CA ASN A 179 12.47 2.39 3.42
C ASN A 179 13.45 3.09 4.38
N ASN A 180 14.65 3.37 3.88
CA ASN A 180 15.71 4.09 4.59
C ASN A 180 15.35 5.55 4.99
N GLU A 181 14.35 6.15 4.35
CA GLU A 181 13.84 7.50 4.65
C GLU A 181 12.67 7.47 5.67
N GLY A 182 12.35 6.29 6.23
CA GLY A 182 11.25 6.12 7.18
C GLY A 182 9.85 6.17 6.54
N VAL A 183 9.75 6.03 5.22
CA VAL A 183 8.46 5.97 4.51
C VAL A 183 7.98 4.52 4.47
N ASN A 184 6.79 4.24 5.02
CA ASN A 184 6.21 2.89 4.91
C ASN A 184 5.99 2.55 3.43
N TYR A 185 6.22 1.30 3.03
CA TYR A 185 6.18 0.94 1.61
C TYR A 185 4.85 1.21 0.90
N GLY A 186 3.73 1.22 1.62
CA GLY A 186 2.39 1.52 1.08
C GLY A 186 1.81 0.41 0.19
N GLY A 187 2.61 -0.15 -0.71
CA GLY A 187 2.24 -1.21 -1.64
C GLY A 187 2.32 -2.64 -1.08
N TRP A 188 3.12 -2.83 -0.04
CA TRP A 188 3.40 -4.09 0.65
C TRP A 188 3.99 -3.79 2.04
N GLY A 189 4.45 -4.82 2.76
CA GLY A 189 5.23 -4.66 3.99
C GLY A 189 4.38 -4.48 5.25
N CYS A 190 3.06 -4.32 5.12
CA CYS A 190 2.16 -4.43 6.26
C CYS A 190 2.04 -5.90 6.66
N THR A 191 2.12 -6.16 7.95
CA THR A 191 1.90 -7.46 8.55
C THR A 191 0.82 -7.32 9.61
N SER A 192 -0.20 -8.18 9.60
CA SER A 192 -1.25 -8.17 10.61
C SER A 192 -1.70 -9.58 10.98
N ARG A 193 -2.43 -9.68 12.09
CA ARG A 193 -3.14 -10.91 12.43
C ARG A 193 -4.44 -11.01 11.62
N PRO A 194 -4.90 -12.22 11.28
CA PRO A 194 -6.18 -12.40 10.57
C PRO A 194 -7.37 -12.09 11.48
N ARG A 195 -7.21 -12.33 12.78
CA ARG A 195 -8.20 -12.00 13.80
C ARG A 195 -7.89 -10.66 14.45
N THR A 196 -8.82 -9.72 14.33
CA THR A 196 -8.96 -8.57 15.23
C THR A 196 -9.84 -8.98 16.40
N SER A 197 -9.65 -8.42 17.60
CA SER A 197 -10.30 -8.88 18.86
C SER A 197 -11.78 -9.29 18.66
N PRO A 198 -12.24 -10.43 19.22
CA PRO A 198 -13.57 -10.95 18.95
C PRO A 198 -14.67 -9.98 19.40
N ARG A 199 -15.71 -9.82 18.57
CA ARG A 199 -17.08 -9.75 19.10
C ARG A 199 -17.60 -11.19 19.09
N PRO A 200 -17.74 -11.84 20.26
CA PRO A 200 -18.40 -13.14 20.29
C PRO A 200 -19.80 -13.00 19.69
N GLY A 201 -20.17 -13.90 18.78
CA GLY A 201 -21.57 -14.15 18.50
C GLY A 201 -22.20 -14.78 19.74
N ASN A 202 -23.32 -14.22 20.20
CA ASN A 202 -24.19 -14.85 21.18
C ASN A 202 -24.95 -16.01 20.55
#